data_AF-A0A1C4JWW8-F1
#
_entry.id   AF-A0A1C4JWW8-F1
#
_cell.length_a   1.000
_cell.length_b   1.000
_cell.length_c   1.000
_cell.angle_alpha   90.00
_cell.angle_beta   90.00
_cell.angle_gamma   90.00
#
_symmetry.space_group_name_H-M   'P 1'
#
loop_
_entity.id
_entity.type
_entity.pdbx_description
1 polymer ?
#
loop_
_entity_poly.entity_id
_entity_poly.type
_entity_poly.pdbx_seq_one_letter_code
_entity_poly.pdbx_strand_id
1 'polypeptide(L)' 'EDPGAALERAVGELPDLAARPGVHSVALAVDPRHWELLRFTLWQETAPEEPGADRYRVLHLSRPELDAIGTGRQW' A
#
# COMPACT_ATOMS: atom_id res chain seq x y z
N GLU A 1 14.30 -7.91 15.20
CA GLU A 1 14.70 -6.97 14.13
C GLU A 1 14.54 -5.55 14.67
N ASP A 2 15.37 -4.60 14.26
CA ASP A 2 15.18 -3.18 14.60
C ASP A 2 13.97 -2.62 13.83
N PRO A 3 12.97 -1.99 14.51
CA PRO A 3 11.79 -1.44 13.85
C PRO A 3 12.10 -0.43 12.74
N GLY A 4 13.16 0.38 12.88
CA GLY A 4 13.60 1.32 11.85
C GLY A 4 14.03 0.58 10.58
N ALA A 5 14.93 -0.39 10.72
CA ALA A 5 15.36 -1.24 9.61
C ALA A 5 14.21 -2.06 8.97
N ALA A 6 13.21 -2.48 9.76
CA ALA A 6 12.02 -3.16 9.25
C ALA A 6 11.19 -2.24 8.34
N LEU A 7 10.96 -1.00 8.79
CA LEU A 7 10.22 0.02 8.06
C LEU A 7 10.95 0.44 6.77
N GLU A 8 12.25 0.71 6.84
CA GLU A 8 13.06 1.10 5.68
C GLU A 8 13.01 0.04 4.58
N ARG A 9 13.10 -1.24 4.95
CA ARG A 9 12.99 -2.34 4.00
C ARG A 9 11.61 -2.39 3.35
N ALA A 10 10.56 -2.34 4.18
CA ALA A 10 9.18 -2.35 3.68
C ALA A 10 8.92 -1.19 2.71
N VAL A 11 9.40 0.02 3.04
CA VAL A 11 9.30 1.20 2.16
C VAL A 11 10.08 1.00 0.88
N GLY A 12 11.28 0.41 0.95
CA GLY A 12 12.11 0.10 -0.21
C GLY A 12 11.49 -0.90 -1.19
N GLU A 13 10.58 -1.77 -0.73
CA GLU A 13 9.87 -2.75 -1.56
C GLU A 13 8.65 -2.15 -2.29
N LEU A 14 8.13 -1.00 -1.84
CA LEU A 14 6.92 -0.39 -2.41
C LEU A 14 7.00 -0.06 -3.91
N PRO A 15 8.09 0.50 -4.45
CA PRO A 15 8.19 0.81 -5.87
C PRO A 15 8.01 -0.43 -6.76
N ASP A 16 8.67 -1.53 -6.41
CA ASP A 16 8.59 -2.79 -7.17
C ASP A 16 7.19 -3.40 -7.09
N LEU A 17 6.54 -3.29 -5.93
CA LEU A 17 5.15 -3.72 -5.74
C LEU A 17 4.19 -2.88 -6.58
N ALA A 18 4.36 -1.55 -6.57
CA ALA A 18 3.54 -0.62 -7.34
C ALA A 18 3.72 -0.76 -8.85
N ALA A 19 4.88 -1.23 -9.29
CA ALA A 19 5.17 -1.49 -10.71
C ALA A 19 4.56 -2.79 -11.24
N ARG A 20 3.98 -3.65 -10.38
CA ARG A 20 3.38 -4.92 -10.83
C ARG A 20 2.17 -4.68 -11.73
N PRO A 21 2.02 -5.44 -12.84
CA PRO A 21 0.88 -5.28 -13.74
C PRO A 21 -0.46 -5.38 -13.03
N GLY A 22 -1.35 -4.41 -13.26
CA GLY A 22 -2.68 -4.39 -12.66
C GLY A 22 -2.73 -3.84 -11.23
N VAL A 23 -1.60 -3.52 -10.60
CA VAL A 23 -1.60 -2.74 -9.36
C VAL A 23 -1.98 -1.29 -9.68
N HIS A 24 -2.92 -0.75 -8.92
CA HIS A 24 -3.30 0.66 -8.96
C HIS A 24 -2.45 1.48 -7.99
N SER A 25 -2.29 1.01 -6.76
CA SER A 25 -1.53 1.69 -5.70
C SER A 25 -1.13 0.70 -4.60
N VAL A 26 -0.05 1.03 -3.89
CA VAL A 26 0.39 0.30 -2.70
C VAL A 26 0.63 1.29 -1.58
N ALA A 27 0.23 0.93 -0.36
CA ALA A 27 0.44 1.73 0.83
C ALA A 27 0.96 0.86 1.97
N LEU A 28 1.81 1.46 2.79
CA LEU A 28 2.17 0.92 4.11
C LEU A 28 1.41 1.67 5.19
N ALA A 29 1.03 0.94 6.23
CA ALA A 29 0.44 1.49 7.44
C ALA A 29 1.06 0.80 8.65
N VAL A 30 1.08 1.50 9.78
CA VAL A 30 1.32 0.89 11.09
C VAL A 30 -0.05 0.71 11.75
N ASP A 31 -0.39 -0.50 12.19
CA ASP A 31 -1.54 -0.72 13.05
C ASP A 31 -1.11 -0.53 14.52
N PRO A 32 -1.49 0.58 15.19
CA PRO A 32 -1.09 0.84 16.57
C PRO A 32 -1.79 -0.09 17.58
N ARG A 33 -2.82 -0.86 17.17
CA ARG A 33 -3.50 -1.81 18.06
C ARG A 33 -2.64 -3.04 18.31
N HIS A 34 -1.97 -3.52 17.27
CA HIS A 34 -1.15 -4.74 17.30
C HIS A 34 0.35 -4.44 17.15
N TRP A 35 0.72 -3.19 16.84
CA TRP A 35 2.09 -2.77 16.53
C TRP A 35 2.70 -3.52 15.35
N GLU A 36 1.91 -3.65 14.28
CA GLU A 36 2.29 -4.38 13.07
C GLU A 36 2.39 -3.44 11.86
N LEU A 37 3.32 -3.75 10.95
CA LEU A 37 3.37 -3.14 9.63
C LEU A 37 2.40 -3.86 8.70
N LEU A 38 1.46 -3.12 8.14
CA LEU A 38 0.47 -3.60 7.18
C LEU A 38 0.78 -3.05 5.81
N ARG A 39 0.62 -3.90 4.78
CA ARG A 39 0.68 -3.52 3.38
C ARG A 39 -0.69 -3.64 2.74
N PHE A 40 -1.18 -2.56 2.16
CA PHE A 40 -2.39 -2.56 1.34
C PHE A 40 -2.00 -2.45 -0.12
N THR A 41 -2.47 -3.39 -0.95
CA THR A 41 -2.28 -3.36 -2.40
C THR A 41 -3.64 -3.23 -3.06
N LEU A 42 -3.90 -2.10 -3.70
CA LEU A 42 -5.10 -1.89 -4.50
C LEU A 42 -4.82 -2.34 -5.93
N TRP A 43 -5.65 -3.24 -6.45
CA TRP A 43 -5.59 -3.72 -7.82
C TRP A 43 -6.70 -3.06 -8.65
N GLN A 44 -6.42 -2.82 -9.94
CA GLN A 44 -7.41 -2.25 -10.88
C GLN A 44 -8.58 -3.21 -11.14
N GLU A 45 -8.30 -4.51 -11.07
CA GLU A 45 -9.25 -5.60 -11.29
C GLU A 45 -9.26 -6.55 -10.08
N THR A 46 -9.53 -7.83 -10.31
CA THR A 46 -9.47 -8.83 -9.23
C THR A 46 -8.03 -9.01 -8.76
N ALA A 47 -7.79 -8.69 -7.49
CA ALA A 47 -6.53 -8.99 -6.81
C ALA A 47 -6.24 -10.50 -6.84
N PRO A 48 -4.98 -10.91 -7.05
CA PRO A 48 -4.57 -12.31 -6.96
C PRO A 48 -4.83 -12.85 -5.54
N GLU A 49 -4.96 -14.16 -5.43
CA GLU A 49 -5.00 -14.81 -4.13
C GLU A 49 -3.62 -14.75 -3.49
N GLU A 50 -3.54 -14.13 -2.31
CA GLU A 50 -2.31 -14.00 -1.53
C GLU A 50 -2.53 -14.69 -0.18
N PRO A 51 -1.75 -15.75 0.15
CA PRO A 51 -1.92 -16.49 1.40
C PRO A 51 -1.79 -15.58 2.62
N GLY A 52 -2.77 -15.65 3.51
CA GLY A 52 -2.78 -14.86 4.75
C GLY A 52 -3.14 -13.37 4.54
N ALA A 53 -3.50 -12.96 3.32
CA ALA A 53 -4.00 -11.62 3.06
C ALA A 53 -5.54 -11.61 3.00
N ASP A 54 -6.13 -10.61 3.67
CA ASP A 54 -7.54 -10.32 3.50
C ASP A 54 -7.80 -9.61 2.18
N ARG A 55 -8.84 -10.06 1.45
CA ARG A 55 -9.27 -9.42 0.20
C ARG A 55 -10.53 -8.59 0.42
N TYR A 56 -10.37 -7.28 0.29
CA TYR A 56 -11.48 -6.32 0.31
C TYR A 56 -11.82 -5.85 -1.10
N ARG A 57 -13.11 -5.60 -1.35
CA ARG A 57 -13.56 -4.98 -2.61
C ARG A 57 -13.80 -3.49 -2.39
N VAL A 58 -13.03 -2.67 -3.09
CA VAL A 58 -13.29 -1.23 -3.17
C VAL A 58 -14.38 -1.01 -4.21
N LEU A 59 -15.57 -0.59 -3.76
CA LEU A 59 -16.74 -0.41 -4.64
C LEU A 59 -16.68 0.90 -5.44
N HIS A 60 -16.07 1.94 -4.87
CA HIS A 60 -15.94 3.25 -5.51
C HIS A 60 -14.62 3.89 -5.11
N LEU A 61 -13.83 4.30 -6.09
CA LEU A 61 -12.61 5.09 -5.89
C LEU A 61 -12.85 6.50 -6.43
N SER A 62 -13.05 7.44 -5.53
CA SER A 62 -13.18 8.85 -5.88
C SER A 62 -11.80 9.43 -6.21
N ARG A 63 -11.70 10.20 -7.30
CA ARG A 63 -10.48 10.92 -7.70
C ARG A 63 -10.71 12.42 -7.97
N PRO A 64 -11.52 13.13 -7.17
CA PRO A 64 -11.72 14.56 -7.38
C PRO A 64 -10.39 15.29 -7.18
N GLU A 65 -9.98 16.09 -8.16
CA GLU A 65 -8.81 16.98 -8.07
C GLU A 65 -7.49 16.28 -7.69
N LEU A 66 -7.42 14.95 -7.86
CA LEU A 66 -6.25 14.17 -7.49
C LEU A 66 -4.98 14.69 -8.18
N ASP A 67 -5.12 15.10 -9.44
CA ASP A 67 -4.02 15.64 -10.24
C ASP A 67 -3.60 17.06 -9.81
N ALA A 68 -4.39 17.74 -8.98
CA ALA A 68 -4.05 19.03 -8.37
C ALA A 68 -3.28 18.87 -7.05
N ILE A 69 -3.18 17.65 -6.51
CA ILE A 69 -2.42 17.37 -5.28
C ILE A 69 -0.93 17.33 -5.64
N GLY A 70 -0.16 18.29 -5.11
CA GLY A 70 1.29 18.30 -5.28
C GLY A 70 1.97 17.15 -4.54
N THR A 71 3.20 16.82 -4.94
CA THR A 71 4.02 15.82 -4.25
C THR A 71 4.35 16.28 -2.83
N GLY A 72 3.85 15.54 -1.83
CA GLY A 72 4.19 15.76 -0.43
C GLY A 72 5.59 15.26 -0.08
N ARG A 73 6.05 15.59 1.14
CA ARG A 73 7.22 14.92 1.75
C ARG A 73 6.72 13.86 2.74
N GLN A 74 7.34 12.69 2.71
CA GLN A 74 7.25 11.75 3.84
C GLN A 74 7.88 12.41 5.07
N TRP A 75 7.19 12.31 6.20
CA TRP A 75 7.50 12.95 7.47
C TRP A 75 8.29 11.99 8.36
#